data_AF-A0A0B1ZHX4-F1
#
_entry.id   AF-A0A0B1ZHX4-F1
#
_cell.length_a   1.000
_cell.length_b   1.000
_cell.length_c   1.000
_cell.angle_alpha   90.00
_cell.angle_beta   90.00
_cell.angle_gamma   90.00
#
_symmetry.space_group_name_H-M   'P 1'
#
loop_
_entity.id
_entity.type
_entity.pdbx_description
1 polymer ?
#
loop_
_entity_poly.entity_id
_entity_poly.type
_entity_poly.pdbx_seq_one_letter_code
_entity_poly.pdbx_strand_id
1 'polypeptide(L)'
;LVPVKRVIDYNVKPRVKSDGTGVDLANVKMSMNPFDEIAVEEAIRLKEAGKAEEIIAVSIGPAKAQETLRTALAMGADRAILVQTDDEVEPLAVAKILKAIVAEENPGLVILGKQAIDDDSNQTGQMLAALLGRPQGTFASKVEIDG
;
A
#
# COMPACT_ATOMS: atom_id res chain seq x y z
N LEU A 1 -6.39 8.49 0.61
CA LEU A 1 -5.62 7.68 -0.37
C LEU A 1 -4.88 6.57 0.37
N VAL A 2 -4.98 5.33 -0.10
CA VAL A 2 -4.48 4.14 0.61
C VAL A 2 -3.65 3.28 -0.35
N PRO A 3 -2.30 3.33 -0.26
CA PRO A 3 -1.44 2.42 -0.99
C PRO A 3 -1.56 0.99 -0.46
N VAL A 4 -1.65 0.01 -1.37
CA VAL A 4 -1.71 -1.41 -1.08
C VAL A 4 -0.70 -2.17 -1.95
N LYS A 5 0.05 -3.09 -1.35
CA LYS A 5 1.09 -3.90 -2.01
C LYS A 5 0.66 -5.36 -2.10
N ARG A 6 0.94 -5.96 -3.26
CA ARG A 6 0.80 -7.40 -3.49
C ARG A 6 2.09 -8.10 -3.08
N VAL A 7 1.99 -9.01 -2.12
CA VAL A 7 3.13 -9.73 -1.53
C VAL A 7 2.87 -11.23 -1.49
N ILE A 8 3.88 -12.02 -1.15
CA ILE A 8 3.69 -13.45 -0.85
C ILE A 8 2.75 -13.56 0.35
N ASP A 9 1.79 -14.50 0.30
CA ASP A 9 0.92 -14.78 1.44
C ASP A 9 1.75 -15.12 2.68
N TYR A 10 1.48 -14.48 3.82
CA TYR A 10 2.27 -14.61 5.03
C TYR A 10 2.32 -16.03 5.62
N ASN A 11 1.41 -16.92 5.21
CA ASN A 11 1.44 -18.34 5.59
C ASN A 11 2.33 -19.20 4.68
N VAL A 12 2.83 -18.64 3.57
CA VAL A 12 3.70 -19.35 2.63
C VAL A 12 5.15 -19.16 3.05
N LYS A 13 5.87 -20.28 3.20
CA LYS A 13 7.31 -20.26 3.44
C LYS A 13 8.06 -19.84 2.16
N PRO A 14 8.79 -18.71 2.15
CA PRO A 14 9.57 -18.30 0.99
C PRO A 14 10.67 -19.33 0.66
N ARG A 15 10.94 -19.53 -0.63
CA ARG A 15 12.04 -20.37 -1.13
C ARG A 15 13.01 -19.50 -1.91
N VAL A 16 14.29 -19.61 -1.62
CA VAL A 16 15.32 -18.90 -2.40
C VAL A 16 15.58 -19.69 -3.69
N LYS A 17 15.73 -18.97 -4.81
CA LYS A 17 16.14 -19.57 -6.08
C LYS A 17 17.52 -20.22 -5.94
N SER A 18 17.76 -21.29 -6.70
CA SER A 18 19.04 -22.01 -6.66
C SER A 18 20.25 -21.17 -7.09
N ASP A 19 20.03 -20.12 -7.87
CA ASP A 19 21.06 -19.18 -8.31
C ASP A 19 21.32 -18.02 -7.33
N GLY A 20 20.58 -17.96 -6.21
CA GLY A 20 20.73 -16.90 -5.20
C GLY A 20 20.22 -15.52 -5.62
N THR A 21 19.53 -15.40 -6.75
CA THR A 21 19.08 -14.10 -7.30
C THR A 21 17.83 -13.52 -6.62
N GLY A 22 17.18 -14.29 -5.73
CA GLY A 22 16.00 -13.83 -5.00
C GLY A 22 15.09 -14.96 -4.57
N VAL A 23 13.83 -14.62 -4.25
CA VAL A 23 12.79 -15.57 -3.87
C VAL A 23 12.12 -16.16 -5.13
N ASP A 24 11.83 -17.46 -5.10
CA ASP A 24 11.03 -18.14 -6.12
C ASP A 24 9.55 -17.84 -5.89
N LEU A 25 9.00 -17.00 -6.76
CA LEU A 25 7.59 -16.59 -6.75
C LEU A 25 6.73 -17.45 -7.68
N ALA A 26 7.29 -18.45 -8.36
CA ALA A 26 6.56 -19.28 -9.29
C ALA A 26 5.53 -20.15 -8.54
N ASN A 27 4.26 -20.06 -8.96
CA ASN A 27 3.14 -20.81 -8.36
C ASN A 27 2.95 -20.56 -6.85
N VAL A 28 3.44 -19.42 -6.34
CA VAL A 28 3.25 -19.02 -4.95
C VAL A 28 1.94 -18.24 -4.82
N LYS A 29 1.19 -18.52 -3.76
CA LYS A 29 0.00 -17.73 -3.39
C LYS A 29 0.45 -16.34 -2.96
N MET A 30 -0.17 -15.33 -3.57
CA MET A 30 0.07 -13.92 -3.27
C MET A 30 -1.18 -13.32 -2.64
N SER A 31 -1.02 -12.32 -1.79
CA SER A 31 -2.12 -11.64 -1.09
C SER A 31 -1.85 -10.13 -0.98
N MET A 32 -2.82 -9.40 -0.45
CA MET A 32 -2.56 -8.06 0.08
C MET A 32 -1.58 -8.18 1.26
N ASN A 33 -0.69 -7.19 1.38
CA ASN A 33 0.16 -7.06 2.55
C ASN A 33 -0.72 -6.87 3.80
N PRO A 34 -0.52 -7.61 4.91
CA PRO A 34 -1.39 -7.54 6.07
C PRO A 34 -1.51 -6.14 6.70
N PHE A 35 -0.45 -5.33 6.62
CA PHE A 35 -0.51 -3.95 7.13
C PHE A 35 -1.36 -3.03 6.25
N ASP A 36 -1.50 -3.37 4.97
CA ASP A 36 -2.29 -2.59 4.03
C ASP A 36 -3.78 -2.94 4.17
N GLU A 37 -4.13 -4.18 4.54
CA GLU A 37 -5.50 -4.55 4.92
C GLU A 37 -5.99 -3.69 6.10
N ILE A 38 -5.13 -3.47 7.10
CA ILE A 38 -5.41 -2.59 8.24
C ILE A 38 -5.57 -1.13 7.79
N ALA A 39 -4.73 -0.66 6.86
CA ALA A 39 -4.81 0.70 6.34
C ALA A 39 -6.11 0.95 5.55
N VAL A 40 -6.56 -0.03 4.77
CA VAL A 40 -7.84 0.02 4.04
C VAL A 40 -9.02 0.01 5.02
N GLU A 41 -9.01 -0.88 6.00
CA GLU A 41 -10.03 -0.95 7.06
C GLU A 41 -10.16 0.37 7.83
N GLU A 42 -9.04 0.98 8.22
CA GLU A 42 -9.08 2.27 8.93
C GLU A 42 -9.65 3.40 8.04
N ALA A 43 -9.32 3.42 6.75
CA ALA A 43 -9.91 4.37 5.81
C ALA A 43 -11.43 4.19 5.68
N ILE A 44 -11.90 2.93 5.66
CA ILE A 44 -13.33 2.61 5.64
C ILE A 44 -14.02 3.11 6.91
N ARG A 45 -13.44 2.86 8.09
CA ARG A 45 -13.99 3.37 9.36
C ARG A 45 -14.08 4.89 9.40
N LEU A 46 -13.07 5.59 8.89
CA LEU A 46 -13.12 7.04 8.77
C LEU A 46 -14.26 7.50 7.86
N LYS A 47 -14.49 6.81 6.74
CA LYS A 47 -15.61 7.10 5.84
C LYS A 47 -16.97 6.82 6.49
N GLU A 48 -17.12 5.68 7.16
CA GLU A 48 -18.35 5.32 7.90
C GLU A 48 -18.65 6.32 9.04
N ALA A 49 -17.61 6.88 9.66
CA ALA A 49 -17.71 7.95 10.66
C ALA A 49 -17.99 9.35 10.06
N GLY A 50 -18.14 9.47 8.73
CA GLY A 50 -18.34 10.74 8.04
C GLY A 50 -17.11 11.65 7.99
N LYS A 51 -15.92 11.10 8.25
CA LYS A 51 -14.63 11.81 8.27
C LYS A 51 -13.85 11.69 6.95
N ALA A 52 -14.37 10.94 5.99
CA ALA A 52 -13.85 10.84 4.63
C ALA A 52 -15.01 10.71 3.64
N GLU A 53 -14.85 11.26 2.44
CA GLU A 53 -15.86 11.18 1.37
C GLU A 53 -15.50 10.10 0.34
N GLU A 54 -14.21 9.95 0.03
CA GLU A 54 -13.69 9.03 -0.98
C GLU A 54 -12.44 8.28 -0.49
N ILE A 55 -12.38 6.99 -0.79
CA ILE A 55 -11.22 6.13 -0.56
C ILE A 55 -10.65 5.68 -1.91
N ILE A 56 -9.46 6.17 -2.24
CA ILE A 56 -8.71 5.79 -3.44
C ILE A 56 -7.64 4.76 -3.03
N ALA A 57 -7.78 3.52 -3.49
CA ALA A 57 -6.76 2.48 -3.33
C ALA A 57 -5.70 2.60 -4.44
N VAL A 58 -4.42 2.46 -4.12
CA VAL A 58 -3.33 2.58 -5.09
C VAL A 58 -2.39 1.39 -4.99
N SER A 59 -2.02 0.77 -6.12
CA SER A 59 -0.98 -0.25 -6.15
C SER A 59 0.01 0.04 -7.26
N ILE A 60 1.29 -0.26 -7.00
CA ILE A 60 2.39 -0.07 -7.94
C ILE A 60 3.06 -1.43 -8.11
N GLY A 61 3.10 -1.93 -9.35
CA GLY A 61 3.65 -3.26 -9.63
C GLY A 61 3.01 -3.92 -10.84
N PRO A 62 3.14 -5.25 -10.99
CA PRO A 62 2.75 -5.95 -12.21
C PRO A 62 1.24 -5.91 -12.42
N ALA A 63 0.78 -6.27 -13.62
CA ALA A 63 -0.66 -6.35 -13.94
C ALA A 63 -1.46 -7.20 -12.92
N LYS A 64 -0.82 -8.21 -12.31
CA LYS A 64 -1.43 -9.05 -11.26
C LYS A 64 -1.78 -8.30 -9.96
N ALA A 65 -1.21 -7.11 -9.72
CA ALA A 65 -1.59 -6.25 -8.59
C ALA A 65 -3.05 -5.75 -8.70
N GLN A 66 -3.69 -5.87 -9.88
CA GLN A 66 -5.13 -5.65 -10.01
C GLN A 66 -5.96 -6.55 -9.09
N GLU A 67 -5.51 -7.77 -8.79
CA GLU A 67 -6.22 -8.66 -7.86
C GLU A 67 -6.27 -8.06 -6.45
N THR A 68 -5.15 -7.51 -5.96
CA THR A 68 -5.07 -6.82 -4.68
C THR A 68 -5.93 -5.56 -4.64
N LEU A 69 -5.96 -4.80 -5.74
CA LEU A 69 -6.85 -3.64 -5.86
C LEU A 69 -8.33 -4.04 -5.84
N ARG A 70 -8.72 -5.14 -6.49
CA ARG A 70 -10.09 -5.67 -6.42
C ARG A 70 -10.47 -6.06 -5.00
N THR A 71 -9.55 -6.61 -4.22
CA THR A 71 -9.78 -6.86 -2.79
C THR A 71 -10.03 -5.55 -2.03
N ALA A 72 -9.23 -4.50 -2.24
CA ALA A 72 -9.46 -3.21 -1.59
C ALA A 72 -10.82 -2.59 -1.99
N LEU A 73 -11.22 -2.70 -3.25
CA LEU A 73 -12.55 -2.29 -3.72
C LEU A 73 -13.67 -3.09 -3.05
N ALA A 74 -13.50 -4.42 -2.94
CA ALA A 74 -14.47 -5.28 -2.28
C ALA A 74 -14.60 -5.03 -0.77
N MET A 75 -13.54 -4.54 -0.12
CA MET A 75 -13.58 -4.12 1.28
C MET A 75 -14.35 -2.82 1.49
N GLY A 76 -14.30 -1.88 0.53
CA GLY A 76 -15.00 -0.60 0.64
C GLY A 76 -14.28 0.61 0.03
N ALA A 77 -13.16 0.42 -0.67
CA ALA A 77 -12.55 1.50 -1.46
C ALA A 77 -13.47 1.89 -2.64
N ASP A 78 -13.55 3.19 -2.94
CA ASP A 78 -14.44 3.73 -3.98
C ASP A 78 -13.89 3.49 -5.40
N ARG A 79 -12.57 3.69 -5.55
CA ARG A 79 -11.87 3.44 -6.81
C ARG A 79 -10.42 3.04 -6.58
N ALA A 80 -9.81 2.53 -7.63
CA ALA A 80 -8.47 1.98 -7.61
C ALA A 80 -7.60 2.56 -8.73
N ILE A 81 -6.32 2.79 -8.42
CA ILE A 81 -5.28 3.19 -9.37
C ILE A 81 -4.21 2.10 -9.38
N LEU A 82 -3.91 1.59 -10.57
CA LEU A 82 -2.74 0.75 -10.80
C LEU A 82 -1.69 1.55 -11.55
N VAL A 83 -0.51 1.71 -10.96
CA VAL A 83 0.70 2.08 -11.70
C VAL A 83 1.39 0.79 -12.11
N GLN A 84 1.14 0.38 -13.35
CA GLN A 84 1.65 -0.89 -13.85
C GLN A 84 3.13 -0.79 -14.18
N THR A 85 3.92 -1.71 -13.62
CA THR A 85 5.31 -1.95 -14.00
C THR A 85 5.69 -3.40 -13.72
N ASP A 86 6.54 -3.98 -14.56
CA ASP A 86 7.13 -5.29 -14.31
C ASP A 86 8.51 -5.18 -13.64
N ASP A 87 9.01 -3.95 -13.44
CA ASP A 87 10.25 -3.67 -12.73
C ASP A 87 10.10 -3.84 -11.21
N GLU A 88 11.18 -4.25 -10.56
CA GLU A 88 11.29 -4.16 -9.11
C GLU A 88 11.36 -2.69 -8.70
N VAL A 89 10.51 -2.30 -7.76
CA VAL A 89 10.35 -0.90 -7.33
C VAL A 89 10.70 -0.75 -5.86
N GLU A 90 11.82 -0.09 -5.60
CA GLU A 90 12.29 0.23 -4.26
C GLU A 90 11.38 1.27 -3.55
N PRO A 91 11.38 1.33 -2.21
CA PRO A 91 10.58 2.27 -1.42
C PRO A 91 10.69 3.74 -1.88
N LEU A 92 11.87 4.19 -2.30
CA LEU A 92 12.06 5.57 -2.79
C LEU A 92 11.32 5.82 -4.11
N ALA A 93 11.34 4.86 -5.03
CA ALA A 93 10.61 4.96 -6.29
C ALA A 93 9.10 4.96 -6.02
N VAL A 94 8.63 4.06 -5.16
CA VAL A 94 7.24 4.00 -4.69
C VAL A 94 6.82 5.35 -4.09
N ALA A 95 7.61 5.93 -3.19
CA ALA A 95 7.31 7.22 -2.58
C ALA A 95 7.26 8.38 -3.60
N LYS A 96 8.12 8.39 -4.62
CA LYS A 96 8.08 9.40 -5.70
C LYS A 96 6.85 9.26 -6.59
N ILE A 97 6.44 8.03 -6.92
CA ILE A 97 5.22 7.76 -7.69
C ILE A 97 4.00 8.19 -6.87
N LEU A 98 3.93 7.77 -5.61
CA LEU A 98 2.86 8.18 -4.70
C LEU A 98 2.78 9.70 -4.53
N LYS A 99 3.92 10.41 -4.51
CA LYS A 99 3.93 11.88 -4.49
C LYS A 99 3.19 12.47 -5.70
N ALA A 100 3.44 11.95 -6.90
CA ALA A 100 2.77 12.42 -8.12
C ALA A 100 1.26 12.18 -8.04
N ILE A 101 0.84 11.00 -7.60
CA ILE A 101 -0.59 10.67 -7.41
C ILE A 101 -1.21 11.57 -6.34
N VAL A 102 -0.54 11.81 -5.22
CA VAL A 102 -1.02 12.74 -4.18
C VAL A 102 -1.16 14.17 -4.72
N ALA A 103 -0.32 14.59 -5.67
CA ALA A 103 -0.45 15.91 -6.29
C ALA A 103 -1.66 16.00 -7.24
N GLU A 104 -1.98 14.92 -7.94
CA GLU A 104 -3.13 14.84 -8.86
C GLU A 104 -4.46 14.65 -8.13
N GLU A 105 -4.49 13.71 -7.18
CA GLU A 105 -5.69 13.33 -6.43
C GLU A 105 -5.98 14.22 -5.22
N ASN A 106 -4.98 15.01 -4.81
CA ASN A 106 -5.03 15.95 -3.68
C ASN A 106 -5.74 15.41 -2.41
N PRO A 107 -5.38 14.22 -1.89
CA PRO A 107 -6.02 13.66 -0.70
C PRO A 107 -5.68 14.46 0.56
N GLY A 108 -6.68 14.62 1.43
CA GLY A 108 -6.48 15.19 2.77
C GLY A 108 -5.63 14.29 3.68
N LEU A 109 -5.74 12.97 3.53
CA LEU A 109 -4.99 11.98 4.30
C LEU A 109 -4.47 10.84 3.42
N VAL A 110 -3.25 10.39 3.71
CA VAL A 110 -2.64 9.18 3.13
C VAL A 110 -2.38 8.19 4.26
N ILE A 111 -2.94 6.99 4.16
CA ILE A 111 -2.76 5.91 5.15
C ILE A 111 -2.01 4.78 4.46
N LEU A 112 -0.86 4.39 5.00
CA LEU A 112 -0.04 3.29 4.48
C LEU A 112 0.12 2.23 5.57
N GLY A 113 0.31 0.97 5.15
CA GLY A 113 0.81 -0.04 6.06
C GLY A 113 2.19 0.34 6.62
N LYS A 114 2.53 -0.16 7.82
CA LYS A 114 3.79 0.19 8.49
C LYS A 114 5.01 -0.27 7.67
N GLN A 115 4.95 -1.46 7.10
CA GLN A 115 6.01 -2.09 6.31
C GLN A 115 5.37 -3.08 5.34
N ALA A 116 6.10 -3.47 4.30
CA ALA A 116 5.74 -4.64 3.51
C ALA A 116 6.50 -5.85 4.03
N ILE A 117 5.84 -7.01 4.11
CA ILE A 117 6.43 -8.23 4.69
C ILE A 117 7.46 -8.93 3.78
N ASP A 118 7.60 -8.50 2.54
CA ASP A 118 8.53 -9.06 1.57
C ASP A 118 9.88 -8.33 1.59
N ASP A 119 9.88 -7.01 1.75
CA ASP A 119 11.10 -6.18 1.83
C ASP A 119 11.46 -5.73 3.26
N ASP A 120 10.55 -5.88 4.23
CA ASP A 120 10.65 -5.45 5.63
C ASP A 120 11.24 -4.03 5.81
N SER A 121 11.03 -3.15 4.83
CA SER A 121 11.81 -1.91 4.73
C SER A 121 11.34 -0.83 5.71
N ASN A 122 10.04 -0.77 6.03
CA ASN A 122 9.43 0.25 6.89
C ASN A 122 9.89 1.68 6.51
N GLN A 123 9.79 2.05 5.23
CA GLN A 123 10.36 3.30 4.69
C GLN A 123 9.39 4.15 3.87
N THR A 124 8.55 3.52 3.05
CA THR A 124 7.73 4.21 2.02
C THR A 124 6.91 5.36 2.57
N GLY A 125 6.21 5.15 3.70
CA GLY A 125 5.37 6.19 4.31
C GLY A 125 6.18 7.41 4.77
N GLN A 126 7.31 7.17 5.44
CA GLN A 126 8.18 8.24 5.93
C GLN A 126 8.85 9.00 4.78
N MET A 127 9.29 8.30 3.74
CA MET A 127 9.85 8.91 2.53
C MET A 127 8.81 9.77 1.81
N LEU A 128 7.58 9.29 1.68
CA LEU A 128 6.48 10.04 1.06
C LEU A 128 6.18 11.33 1.85
N ALA A 129 6.08 11.24 3.19
CA ALA A 129 5.85 12.39 4.04
C ALA A 129 6.94 13.46 3.89
N ALA A 130 8.22 13.04 3.88
CA ALA A 130 9.35 13.92 3.64
C ALA A 130 9.30 14.59 2.25
N LEU A 131 8.98 13.83 1.21
CA LEU A 131 8.87 14.33 -0.17
C LEU A 131 7.71 15.31 -0.38
N LEU A 132 6.64 15.18 0.41
CA LEU A 132 5.47 16.07 0.39
C LEU A 132 5.61 17.27 1.34
N GLY A 133 6.60 17.26 2.24
CA GLY A 133 6.68 18.23 3.34
C GLY A 133 5.49 18.16 4.30
N ARG A 134 4.90 16.98 4.48
CA ARG A 134 3.75 16.74 5.36
C ARG A 134 4.17 16.09 6.69
N PRO A 135 3.44 16.32 7.79
CA PRO A 135 3.65 15.59 9.04
C PRO A 135 3.39 14.08 8.85
N GLN A 136 3.95 13.25 9.71
CA GLN A 136 3.77 11.80 9.70
C GLN A 136 3.42 11.26 11.09
N GLY A 137 2.57 10.24 11.14
CA GLY A 137 2.27 9.45 12.33
C GLY A 137 2.53 7.97 12.04
N THR A 138 3.72 7.48 12.36
CA THR A 138 4.12 6.08 12.11
C THR A 138 3.67 5.16 13.24
N PHE A 139 3.38 3.89 12.92
CA PHE A 139 2.98 2.87 13.90
C PHE A 139 1.72 3.23 14.69
N ALA A 140 0.79 3.95 14.05
CA ALA A 140 -0.48 4.32 14.66
C ALA A 140 -1.27 3.07 15.07
N SER A 141 -1.63 2.99 16.35
CA SER A 141 -2.56 1.99 16.90
C SER A 141 -3.97 2.53 17.07
N LYS A 142 -4.14 3.85 16.93
CA LYS A 142 -5.41 4.59 16.97
C LYS A 142 -5.26 5.85 16.12
N VAL A 143 -6.30 6.19 15.35
CA VAL A 143 -6.40 7.44 14.60
C VAL A 143 -7.69 8.15 14.99
N GLU A 144 -7.58 9.40 15.43
CA GLU A 144 -8.71 10.29 15.67
C GLU A 144 -8.50 11.56 14.86
N ILE A 145 -9.43 11.84 13.95
CA ILE A 145 -9.47 13.10 13.20
C ILE A 145 -10.42 14.04 13.94
N ASP A 146 -9.88 15.12 14.49
CA ASP A 146 -10.61 16.21 15.12
C ASP A 146 -10.41 17.49 14.31
N GLY A 147 -11.50 18.11 13.85
CA GLY A 147 -11.52 19.29 12.98
C GLY A 147 -12.79 19.35 12.16
#